data_AF-A0A932BTA4-F1
#
_entry.id   AF-A0A932BTA4-F1
#
_cell.length_a   1.000
_cell.length_b   1.000
_cell.length_c   1.000
_cell.angle_alpha   90.00
_cell.angle_beta   90.00
_cell.angle_gamma   90.00
#
_symmetry.space_group_name_H-M   'P 1'
#
loop_
_entity.id
_entity.type
_entity.pdbx_description
1 polymer ?
#
loop_
_entity_poly.entity_id
_entity_poly.type
_entity_poly.pdbx_seq_one_letter_code
_entity_poly.pdbx_strand_id
1 'polypeptide(L)' 'EEARLIIDDYISFYNYERLQLKTRQTPYETRCLST' A
#
# COMPACT_ATOMS: atom_id res chain seq x y z
N GLU A 1 -12.40 -11.60 -14.98
CA GLU A 1 -11.59 -12.28 -13.94
C GLU A 1 -10.23 -11.58 -13.79
N GLU A 2 -9.50 -11.41 -14.88
CA GLU A 2 -8.21 -10.68 -14.95
C GLU A 2 -8.20 -9.30 -14.30
N ALA A 3 -9.23 -8.49 -14.51
CA ALA A 3 -9.32 -7.16 -13.91
C ALA A 3 -9.31 -7.19 -12.37
N ARG A 4 -9.87 -8.24 -11.74
CA ARG A 4 -9.84 -8.38 -10.28
C ARG A 4 -8.43 -8.66 -9.78
N LEU A 5 -7.71 -9.57 -10.46
CA LEU A 5 -6.32 -9.88 -10.13
C LEU A 5 -5.43 -8.64 -10.22
N ILE A 6 -5.57 -7.85 -11.28
CA ILE A 6 -4.81 -6.60 -11.45
C ILE A 6 -5.12 -5.60 -10.31
N ILE A 7 -6.39 -5.50 -9.92
CA ILE A 7 -6.80 -4.60 -8.82
C ILE A 7 -6.24 -5.11 -7.49
N ASP A 8 -6.32 -6.41 -7.22
CA ASP A 8 -5.84 -7.01 -5.98
C ASP A 8 -4.31 -6.86 -5.85
N ASP A 9 -3.58 -7.10 -6.93
CA ASP A 9 -2.12 -6.90 -7.01
C ASP A 9 -1.77 -5.42 -6.75
N TYR A 10 -2.50 -4.49 -7.38
CA TYR A 10 -2.30 -3.05 -7.17
C TYR A 10 -2.58 -2.64 -5.72
N ILE A 11 -3.64 -3.17 -5.11
CA ILE A 11 -3.99 -2.90 -3.71
C ILE A 11 -2.89 -3.41 -2.77
N SER A 12 -2.35 -4.60 -3.02
CA SER A 12 -1.24 -5.15 -2.23
C SER A 12 0.00 -4.27 -2.34
N PHE A 13 0.43 -3.97 -3.57
CA PHE A 13 1.58 -3.09 -3.83
C PHE A 13 1.40 -1.72 -3.16
N TYR A 14 0.24 -1.09 -3.34
CA TYR A 14 -0.03 0.23 -2.78
C TYR A 14 0.06 0.23 -1.25
N ASN A 15 -0.45 -0.80 -0.59
CA ASN A 15 -0.51 -0.83 0.87
C ASN A 15 0.84 -1.18 1.51
N TYR A 16 1.60 -2.10 0.93
CA TYR A 16 2.73 -2.74 1.61
C TYR A 16 4.09 -2.50 0.95
N GLU A 17 4.14 -2.16 -0.34
CA GLU A 17 5.40 -2.01 -1.07
C GLU A 17 5.70 -0.54 -1.40
N ARG A 18 4.65 0.28 -1.60
CA ARG A 18 4.80 1.69 -1.94
C ARG A 18 5.38 2.49 -0.76
N LEU A 19 6.65 2.85 -0.84
CA LEU A 19 7.29 3.73 0.14
C LEU A 19 6.90 5.21 -0.06
N GLN A 20 6.35 5.85 0.98
CA GLN A 20 6.16 7.30 1.02
C GLN A 20 7.49 7.99 1.36
N LEU A 21 8.07 8.74 0.42
CA LEU A 21 9.41 9.31 0.58
C LEU A 21 9.54 10.29 1.77
N LYS A 22 8.47 11.01 2.11
CA LYS A 22 8.49 12.00 3.20
C LYS A 22 8.59 11.35 4.58
N THR A 23 7.82 10.29 4.82
CA THR A 23 7.74 9.60 6.12
C THR A 23 8.63 8.36 6.17
N ARG A 24 9.14 7.92 5.01
CA ARG A 24 9.83 6.64 4.83
C ARG A 24 9.01 5.45 5.33
N GLN A 25 7.70 5.54 5.14
CA GLN A 25 6.73 4.54 5.57
C GLN A 25 5.84 4.12 4.40
N THR A 26 5.34 2.89 4.45
CA THR A 26 4.26 2.43 3.59
C THR A 26 2.92 3.03 4.05
N PRO A 27 1.91 3.11 3.18
CA PRO A 27 0.56 3.52 3.60
C PRO A 27 0.00 2.67 4.75
N TYR A 28 0.33 1.38 4.82
CA TYR A 28 -0.04 0.53 5.94
C TYR A 28 0.62 0.99 7.25
N GLU A 29 1.95 1.18 7.25
CA GLU A 29 2.68 1.67 8.42
C GLU A 29 2.15 3.02 8.91
N THR A 30 1.87 3.96 8.00
CA THR A 30 1.27 5.25 8.34
C THR A 30 -0.07 5.08 9.08
N ARG A 31 -0.93 4.12 8.67
CA ARG A 31 -2.21 3.86 9.35
C ARG A 31 -2.02 3.24 10.74
N CYS A 32 -1.03 2.35 10.91
CA CYS A 32 -0.75 1.73 12.22
C CYS A 32 -0.11 2.71 13.21
N LEU A 33 0.61 3.72 12.71
CA LEU A 33 1.32 4.71 13.53
C LEU A 33 0.51 5.98 13.79
N SER A 34 -0.57 6.20 13.04
CA SER A 34 -1.52 7.28 13.30
C SER A 34 -2.41 6.88 14.50
N THR A 35 -1.99 7.28 15.69
CA THR A 35 -2.80 7.26 16.93
C THR A 35 -4.06 8.09 16.81
#